data_AF-B3G1L8-F1
#
_entry.id   AF-B3G1L8-F1
#
_cell.length_a   1.000
_cell.length_b   1.000
_cell.length_c   1.000
_cell.angle_alpha   90.00
_cell.angle_beta   90.00
_cell.angle_gamma   90.00
#
_symmetry.space_group_name_H-M   'P 1'
#
loop_
_entity.id
_entity.type
_entity.pdbx_description
1 polymer ?
#
loop_
_entity_poly.entity_id
_entity_poly.type
_entity_poly.pdbx_seq_one_letter_code
_entity_poly.pdbx_strand_id
1 'polypeptide(L)'
;MADVRPTKLQNDGNGYGSLREFADGETVPVALGGTGAPTAAGARTSLGLGSAAVRSALGSTGALYSRDSILGAVSQASGIPSGAIIERGANANGDYVRYADGTQICWFNASVTDQAIDAAYGSLFTGTRSWSFPIAFSGSPTVSVGLFRWGTGAGWGTVGGIASASGITLRAFDIVSRATGTATSISAIAVGRWF
;
A
#
# COMPACT_ATOMS: atom_id res chain seq x y z
N MET A 1 16.81 -30.90 46.42
CA MET A 1 16.85 -29.58 47.08
C MET A 1 15.45 -29.03 47.00
N ALA A 2 14.78 -28.77 48.13
CA ALA A 2 13.44 -28.17 48.10
C ALA A 2 13.56 -26.75 47.53
N ASP A 3 12.60 -26.35 46.71
CA ASP A 3 12.61 -25.04 46.06
C ASP A 3 12.40 -23.94 47.12
N VAL A 4 13.29 -22.95 47.17
CA VAL A 4 13.24 -21.90 48.19
C VAL A 4 12.18 -20.89 47.80
N ARG A 5 11.08 -20.83 48.57
CA ARG A 5 10.01 -19.86 48.33
C ARG A 5 10.35 -18.51 48.95
N PRO A 6 10.13 -17.38 48.26
CA PRO A 6 10.28 -16.06 48.87
C PRO A 6 9.33 -15.88 50.06
N THR A 7 9.74 -15.08 51.05
CA THR A 7 8.91 -14.73 52.23
C THR A 7 8.44 -13.28 52.17
N LYS A 8 7.28 -13.01 52.78
CA LYS A 8 6.63 -11.70 52.92
C LYS A 8 6.27 -11.44 54.37
N LEU A 9 6.10 -10.17 54.72
CA LEU A 9 5.53 -9.75 56.00
C LEU A 9 3.99 -9.88 55.97
N GLN A 10 3.42 -10.53 56.98
CA GLN A 10 1.99 -10.65 57.21
C GLN A 10 1.61 -9.88 58.48
N ASN A 11 0.52 -9.12 58.44
CA ASN A 11 -0.08 -8.54 59.65
C ASN A 11 -1.05 -9.55 60.27
N ASP A 12 -0.82 -9.91 61.53
CA ASP A 12 -1.61 -10.92 62.23
C ASP A 12 -2.79 -10.32 63.02
N GLY A 13 -3.04 -9.00 62.88
CA GLY A 13 -4.19 -8.30 63.45
C GLY A 13 -4.11 -8.04 64.96
N ASN A 14 -3.00 -8.43 65.59
CA ASN A 14 -2.73 -8.28 67.02
C ASN A 14 -1.63 -7.22 67.31
N GLY A 15 -1.30 -6.38 66.32
CA GLY A 15 -0.23 -5.39 66.42
C GLY A 15 1.18 -5.94 66.15
N TYR A 16 1.31 -7.25 65.87
CA TYR A 16 2.56 -7.89 65.45
C TYR A 16 2.48 -8.33 63.99
N GLY A 17 3.65 -8.50 63.37
CA GLY A 17 3.78 -9.09 62.05
C GLY A 17 4.66 -10.33 62.07
N SER A 18 4.38 -11.27 61.17
CA SER A 18 5.14 -12.50 60.97
C SER A 18 5.70 -12.60 59.55
N LEU A 19 6.74 -13.43 59.36
CA LEU A 19 7.19 -13.81 58.03
C LEU A 19 6.44 -15.05 57.56
N ARG A 20 5.95 -15.02 56.33
CA ARG A 20 5.26 -16.15 55.69
C ARG A 20 5.76 -16.32 54.26
N GLU A 21 5.83 -17.55 53.79
CA GLU A 21 6.11 -17.83 52.37
C GLU A 21 4.95 -17.38 51.48
N PHE A 22 5.24 -16.92 50.26
CA PHE A 22 4.20 -16.68 49.25
C PHE A 22 3.54 -18.00 48.87
N ALA A 23 2.21 -18.04 48.77
CA ALA A 23 1.47 -19.19 48.24
C ALA A 23 1.53 -19.26 46.70
N ASP A 24 1.21 -20.42 46.11
CA ASP A 24 1.19 -20.56 44.65
C ASP A 24 0.07 -19.69 44.07
N GLY A 25 0.40 -18.86 43.09
CA GLY A 25 -0.52 -17.90 42.48
C GLY A 25 -0.75 -16.59 43.26
N GLU A 26 -0.05 -16.39 44.39
CA GLU A 26 -0.10 -15.13 45.11
C GLU A 26 0.60 -13.99 44.32
N THR A 27 -0.06 -12.84 44.18
CA THR A 27 0.49 -11.69 43.44
C THR A 27 1.16 -10.68 44.36
N VAL A 28 2.29 -10.12 43.92
CA VAL A 28 2.95 -9.01 44.62
C VAL A 28 2.24 -7.70 44.22
N PRO A 29 1.70 -6.91 45.18
CA PRO A 29 1.11 -5.62 44.87
C PRO A 29 2.12 -4.65 44.23
N VAL A 30 1.67 -3.79 43.31
CA VAL A 30 2.54 -2.82 42.62
C VAL A 30 3.33 -1.94 43.60
N ALA A 31 2.69 -1.52 44.70
CA ALA A 31 3.31 -0.71 45.75
C ALA A 31 4.45 -1.41 46.50
N LEU A 32 4.51 -2.74 46.47
CA LEU A 32 5.56 -3.54 47.09
C LEU A 32 6.57 -4.07 46.04
N GLY A 33 6.47 -3.61 44.79
CA GLY A 33 7.40 -3.97 43.73
C GLY A 33 8.69 -3.12 43.73
N GLY A 34 9.68 -3.55 42.96
CA GLY A 34 11.00 -2.89 42.87
C GLY A 34 11.05 -1.54 42.15
N THR A 35 9.91 -0.96 41.78
CA THR A 35 9.85 0.32 41.03
C THR A 35 9.63 1.55 41.93
N GLY A 36 9.37 1.34 43.23
CA GLY A 36 9.05 2.40 44.19
C GLY A 36 7.73 3.13 43.93
N ALA A 37 6.92 2.66 42.97
CA ALA A 37 5.68 3.32 42.58
C ALA A 37 4.44 2.65 43.20
N PRO A 38 3.48 3.42 43.77
CA PRO A 38 2.26 2.86 44.32
C PRO A 38 1.20 2.51 43.27
N THR A 39 1.42 2.89 42.00
CA THR A 39 0.47 2.70 40.90
C THR A 39 1.14 2.07 39.69
N ALA A 40 0.38 1.33 38.88
CA ALA A 40 0.88 0.75 37.64
C ALA A 40 1.40 1.83 36.66
N ALA A 41 0.79 3.02 36.66
CA ALA A 41 1.27 4.15 35.86
C ALA A 41 2.65 4.63 36.33
N GLY A 42 2.84 4.83 37.63
CA GLY A 42 4.14 5.20 38.19
C GLY A 42 5.21 4.13 37.94
N ALA A 43 4.87 2.85 38.07
CA ALA A 43 5.82 1.75 37.86
C ALA A 43 6.37 1.75 36.43
N ARG A 44 5.52 2.00 35.44
CA ARG A 44 5.91 2.10 34.03
C ARG A 44 6.81 3.30 33.75
N THR A 45 6.55 4.42 34.42
CA THR A 45 7.41 5.62 34.36
C THR A 45 8.79 5.32 34.94
N SER A 46 8.87 4.71 36.13
CA SER A 46 10.15 4.38 36.77
C SER A 46 11.02 3.41 35.95
N LEU A 47 10.38 2.49 35.21
CA LEU A 47 11.08 1.56 34.31
C LEU A 47 11.50 2.20 32.97
N GLY A 48 11.21 3.48 32.74
CA GLY A 48 11.55 4.17 31.48
C GLY A 48 10.76 3.69 30.27
N LEU A 49 9.65 2.95 30.47
CA LEU A 49 8.87 2.36 29.38
C LEU A 49 8.06 3.41 28.58
N GLY A 50 7.93 4.63 29.10
CA GLY A 50 7.30 5.76 28.42
C GLY A 50 5.89 5.47 27.90
N SER A 51 5.58 6.02 26.71
CA SER A 51 4.28 5.84 26.06
C SER A 51 4.04 4.43 25.51
N ALA A 52 5.08 3.60 25.38
CA ALA A 52 4.95 2.20 24.95
C ALA A 52 4.21 1.34 25.99
N ALA A 53 4.26 1.73 27.26
CA ALA A 53 3.75 0.96 28.39
C ALA A 53 2.21 1.01 28.57
N VAL A 54 1.57 2.03 27.99
CA VAL A 54 0.11 2.26 28.06
C VAL A 54 -0.54 2.26 26.69
N ARG A 55 0.27 2.11 25.64
CA ARG A 55 -0.26 1.89 24.30
C ARG A 55 -1.09 0.62 24.39
N SER A 56 -2.40 0.72 24.11
CA SER A 56 -3.25 -0.47 23.92
C SER A 56 -2.44 -1.43 23.06
N ALA A 57 -2.31 -2.69 23.52
CA ALA A 57 -1.46 -3.69 22.86
C ALA A 57 -1.57 -3.47 21.37
N LEU A 58 -0.43 -3.08 20.77
CA LEU A 58 -0.20 -2.93 19.35
C LEU A 58 -1.12 -3.93 18.59
N GLY A 59 -2.29 -3.49 18.12
CA GLY A 59 -3.31 -4.39 17.52
C GLY A 59 -4.71 -4.47 18.14
N SER A 60 -5.07 -3.77 19.21
CA SER A 60 -6.48 -3.80 19.69
C SER A 60 -7.42 -2.84 18.93
N THR A 61 -6.91 -1.82 18.24
CA THR A 61 -7.70 -0.91 17.37
C THR A 61 -6.89 -0.15 16.31
N GLY A 62 -5.55 -0.16 16.37
CA GLY A 62 -4.69 0.50 15.39
C GLY A 62 -3.69 -0.48 14.81
N ALA A 63 -3.81 -0.78 13.51
CA ALA A 63 -2.86 -1.62 12.81
C ALA A 63 -1.46 -1.02 12.93
N LEU A 64 -0.49 -1.86 13.27
CA LEU A 64 0.92 -1.51 13.16
C LEU A 64 1.29 -1.34 11.70
N TYR A 65 1.70 -0.15 11.31
CA TYR A 65 2.45 0.03 10.08
C TYR A 65 3.93 -0.29 10.38
N SER A 66 4.43 -1.40 9.85
CA SER A 66 5.86 -1.69 9.80
C SER A 66 6.40 -1.35 8.40
N ARG A 67 7.72 -1.44 8.19
CA ARG A 67 8.32 -1.33 6.85
C ARG A 67 7.66 -2.30 5.84
N ASP A 68 7.24 -3.47 6.31
CA ASP A 68 6.62 -4.52 5.49
C ASP A 68 5.15 -4.17 5.16
N SER A 69 4.56 -3.22 5.89
CA SER A 69 3.23 -2.67 5.61
C SER A 69 3.27 -1.50 4.62
N ILE A 70 4.44 -0.99 4.24
CA ILE A 70 4.54 0.15 3.31
C ILE A 70 4.48 -0.34 1.86
N LEU A 71 5.37 -1.27 1.49
CA LEU A 71 5.48 -1.81 0.13
C LEU A 71 5.26 -3.32 0.14
N GLY A 72 4.23 -3.79 -0.54
CA GLY A 72 3.84 -5.19 -0.61
C GLY A 72 2.52 -5.37 -1.35
N ALA A 73 1.91 -6.55 -1.27
CA ALA A 73 0.58 -6.76 -1.84
C ALA A 73 -0.46 -5.88 -1.12
N VAL A 74 -1.20 -5.08 -1.89
CA VAL A 74 -2.31 -4.28 -1.38
C VAL A 74 -3.57 -5.13 -1.44
N SER A 75 -4.32 -5.16 -0.35
CA SER A 75 -5.61 -5.87 -0.27
C SER A 75 -6.58 -5.10 0.62
N GLN A 76 -7.87 -5.32 0.42
CA GLN A 76 -8.96 -4.75 1.22
C GLN A 76 -10.05 -5.78 1.49
N ALA A 77 -10.78 -5.58 2.57
CA ALA A 77 -12.05 -6.24 2.84
C ALA A 77 -13.11 -5.18 3.14
N SER A 78 -14.22 -5.17 2.40
CA SER A 78 -15.33 -4.22 2.61
C SER A 78 -14.92 -2.75 2.65
N GLY A 79 -13.95 -2.36 1.82
CA GLY A 79 -13.41 -0.99 1.76
C GLY A 79 -12.38 -0.66 2.84
N ILE A 80 -12.01 -1.62 3.70
CA ILE A 80 -11.00 -1.47 4.74
C ILE A 80 -9.69 -2.10 4.26
N PRO A 81 -8.58 -1.35 4.17
CA PRO A 81 -7.28 -1.92 3.80
C PRO A 81 -6.82 -2.99 4.79
N SER A 82 -6.43 -4.15 4.27
CA SER A 82 -5.92 -5.30 5.03
C SER A 82 -4.48 -5.68 4.67
N GLY A 83 -3.92 -5.08 3.61
CA GLY A 83 -2.57 -5.33 3.11
C GLY A 83 -1.60 -4.16 3.29
N ALA A 84 -0.58 -4.11 2.43
CA ALA A 84 0.36 -3.00 2.39
C ALA A 84 -0.30 -1.69 1.88
N ILE A 85 0.37 -0.55 2.08
CA ILE A 85 -0.09 0.75 1.59
C ILE A 85 0.11 0.89 0.08
N ILE A 86 1.22 0.36 -0.44
CA ILE A 86 1.64 0.52 -1.83
C ILE A 86 2.00 -0.86 -2.40
N GLU A 87 1.46 -1.17 -3.57
CA GLU A 87 1.89 -2.30 -4.40
C GLU A 87 2.45 -1.76 -5.70
N ARG A 88 3.59 -2.27 -6.15
CA ARG A 88 4.22 -1.90 -7.42
C ARG A 88 4.51 -3.15 -8.23
N GLY A 89 4.27 -3.08 -9.53
CA GLY A 89 4.64 -4.15 -10.45
C GLY A 89 4.74 -3.67 -11.88
N ALA A 90 5.26 -4.54 -12.73
CA ALA A 90 5.42 -4.31 -14.16
C ALA A 90 5.24 -5.61 -14.93
N ASN A 91 4.74 -5.52 -16.15
CA ASN A 91 4.75 -6.61 -17.13
C ASN A 91 4.91 -6.05 -18.55
N ALA A 92 4.79 -6.89 -19.58
CA ALA A 92 4.94 -6.47 -20.97
C ALA A 92 3.95 -5.37 -21.41
N ASN A 93 2.86 -5.18 -20.68
CA ASN A 93 1.85 -4.17 -20.96
C ASN A 93 2.08 -2.83 -20.24
N GLY A 94 3.09 -2.73 -19.37
CA GLY A 94 3.44 -1.51 -18.65
C GLY A 94 3.65 -1.72 -17.15
N ASP A 95 3.65 -0.61 -16.44
CA ASP A 95 3.86 -0.51 -14.99
C ASP A 95 2.54 -0.16 -14.28
N TYR A 96 2.46 -0.51 -13.00
CA TYR A 96 1.37 -0.07 -12.15
C TYR A 96 1.79 0.26 -10.72
N VAL A 97 0.94 1.04 -10.06
CA VAL A 97 0.87 1.16 -8.61
C VAL A 97 -0.57 0.97 -8.14
N ARG A 98 -0.77 0.21 -7.07
CA ARG A 98 -2.01 0.22 -6.27
C ARG A 98 -1.73 0.86 -4.93
N TYR A 99 -2.70 1.60 -4.45
CA TYR A 99 -2.69 2.22 -3.14
C TYR A 99 -3.81 1.62 -2.28
N ALA A 100 -3.56 1.51 -0.98
CA ALA A 100 -4.53 1.00 -0.01
C ALA A 100 -5.85 1.78 0.00
N ASP A 101 -5.84 3.06 -0.37
CA ASP A 101 -7.05 3.87 -0.50
C ASP A 101 -7.96 3.42 -1.65
N GLY A 102 -7.50 2.50 -2.50
CA GLY A 102 -8.18 1.97 -3.69
C GLY A 102 -7.77 2.64 -5.00
N THR A 103 -6.88 3.62 -4.97
CA THR A 103 -6.34 4.26 -6.16
C THR A 103 -5.42 3.29 -6.90
N GLN A 104 -5.61 3.16 -8.20
CA GLN A 104 -4.73 2.44 -9.10
C GLN A 104 -4.26 3.37 -10.21
N ILE A 105 -2.98 3.29 -10.53
CA ILE A 105 -2.38 4.00 -11.67
C ILE A 105 -1.66 2.95 -12.51
N CYS A 106 -1.98 2.88 -13.79
CA CYS A 106 -1.22 2.12 -14.78
C CYS A 106 -0.59 3.09 -15.76
N TRP A 107 0.62 2.83 -16.23
CA TRP A 107 1.24 3.63 -17.28
C TRP A 107 2.18 2.78 -18.12
N PHE A 108 2.53 3.29 -19.30
CA PHE A 108 3.64 2.73 -20.07
C PHE A 108 4.36 3.83 -20.83
N ASN A 109 5.63 3.55 -21.15
CA ASN A 109 6.42 4.26 -22.13
C ASN A 109 7.06 3.21 -23.03
N ALA A 110 6.66 3.16 -24.31
CA ALA A 110 7.07 2.11 -25.22
C ALA A 110 7.53 2.68 -26.56
N SER A 111 8.45 1.98 -27.21
CA SER A 111 8.82 2.21 -28.60
C SER A 111 8.46 0.97 -29.41
N VAL A 112 7.67 1.15 -30.46
CA VAL A 112 7.12 0.05 -31.26
C VAL A 112 7.34 0.29 -32.74
N THR A 113 7.45 -0.75 -33.55
CA THR A 113 7.63 -0.64 -35.01
C THR A 113 6.41 -1.10 -35.79
N ASP A 114 5.39 -1.63 -35.13
CA ASP A 114 4.15 -2.15 -35.72
C ASP A 114 3.02 -1.10 -35.80
N GLN A 115 3.33 0.18 -35.58
CA GLN A 115 2.35 1.25 -35.60
C GLN A 115 2.26 1.95 -36.96
N ALA A 116 1.07 1.94 -37.56
CA ALA A 116 0.71 2.78 -38.70
C ALA A 116 -0.19 3.95 -38.28
N ILE A 117 -0.09 5.07 -39.00
CA ILE A 117 -0.96 6.25 -38.92
C ILE A 117 -1.27 6.65 -40.37
N ASP A 118 -2.03 5.81 -41.06
CA ASP A 118 -2.21 5.86 -42.52
C ASP A 118 -3.68 5.90 -42.97
N ALA A 119 -4.64 5.77 -42.05
CA ALA A 119 -6.05 5.94 -42.36
C ALA A 119 -6.39 7.44 -42.49
N ALA A 120 -6.95 7.85 -43.62
CA ALA A 120 -7.34 9.24 -43.85
C ALA A 120 -8.42 9.71 -42.86
N TYR A 121 -8.25 10.91 -42.31
CA TYR A 121 -9.20 11.59 -41.42
C TYR A 121 -9.26 13.08 -41.76
N GLY A 122 -9.99 13.40 -42.84
CA GLY A 122 -9.97 14.73 -43.43
C GLY A 122 -8.57 15.06 -43.99
N SER A 123 -8.00 16.19 -43.59
CA SER A 123 -6.63 16.59 -43.94
C SER A 123 -5.55 15.97 -43.04
N LEU A 124 -5.94 15.11 -42.10
CA LEU A 124 -5.05 14.39 -41.20
C LEU A 124 -5.05 12.89 -41.53
N PHE A 125 -4.15 12.16 -40.92
CA PHE A 125 -4.14 10.72 -40.87
C PHE A 125 -4.28 10.25 -39.42
N THR A 126 -4.91 9.10 -39.23
CA THR A 126 -5.12 8.50 -37.91
C THR A 126 -4.69 7.04 -37.90
N GLY A 127 -4.32 6.57 -36.72
CA GLY A 127 -4.02 5.18 -36.42
C GLY A 127 -4.52 4.84 -35.03
N THR A 128 -4.73 3.56 -34.76
CA THR A 128 -5.16 3.11 -33.43
C THR A 128 -4.20 2.09 -32.84
N ARG A 129 -4.13 2.04 -31.52
CA ARG A 129 -3.36 1.03 -30.79
C ARG A 129 -4.11 0.55 -29.57
N SER A 130 -4.26 -0.76 -29.41
CA SER A 130 -4.81 -1.32 -28.18
C SER A 130 -3.76 -1.33 -27.08
N TRP A 131 -4.14 -0.89 -25.89
CA TRP A 131 -3.37 -1.03 -24.67
C TRP A 131 -4.18 -1.84 -23.66
N SER A 132 -3.71 -3.06 -23.38
CA SER A 132 -4.16 -3.84 -22.22
C SER A 132 -3.51 -3.27 -20.98
N PHE A 133 -4.25 -3.00 -19.92
CA PHE A 133 -3.62 -2.54 -18.68
C PHE A 133 -2.80 -3.68 -18.04
N PRO A 134 -1.65 -3.38 -17.41
CA PRO A 134 -0.83 -4.39 -16.75
C PRO A 134 -1.56 -5.09 -15.60
N ILE A 135 -2.58 -4.45 -15.02
CA ILE A 135 -3.48 -5.03 -14.04
C ILE A 135 -4.87 -4.37 -14.19
N ALA A 136 -5.94 -5.14 -13.97
CA ALA A 136 -7.31 -4.65 -14.17
C ALA A 136 -7.75 -3.65 -13.07
N PHE A 137 -8.60 -2.71 -13.46
CA PHE A 137 -9.35 -1.80 -12.59
C PHE A 137 -10.70 -2.43 -12.17
N SER A 138 -11.36 -1.88 -11.16
CA SER A 138 -12.72 -2.27 -10.73
C SER A 138 -13.79 -1.74 -11.71
N GLY A 139 -13.51 -0.63 -12.40
CA GLY A 139 -14.36 -0.01 -13.40
C GLY A 139 -13.55 0.75 -14.45
N SER A 140 -14.23 1.54 -15.28
CA SER A 140 -13.56 2.35 -16.31
C SER A 140 -12.64 3.41 -15.69
N PRO A 141 -11.32 3.39 -15.95
CA PRO A 141 -10.40 4.43 -15.49
C PRO A 141 -10.45 5.67 -16.39
N THR A 142 -9.92 6.79 -15.88
CA THR A 142 -9.60 7.96 -16.71
C THR A 142 -8.23 7.76 -17.35
N VAL A 143 -8.12 8.00 -18.66
CA VAL A 143 -6.89 7.76 -19.43
C VAL A 143 -6.42 9.04 -20.13
N SER A 144 -5.12 9.28 -20.11
CA SER A 144 -4.46 10.35 -20.85
C SER A 144 -3.28 9.81 -21.67
N VAL A 145 -3.09 10.34 -22.86
CA VAL A 145 -1.97 10.01 -23.75
C VAL A 145 -0.94 11.13 -23.68
N GLY A 146 0.28 10.81 -23.28
CA GLY A 146 1.36 11.77 -23.13
C GLY A 146 2.22 11.94 -24.38
N LEU A 147 2.46 10.85 -25.12
CA LEU A 147 3.32 10.86 -26.31
C LEU A 147 2.75 9.92 -27.38
N PHE A 148 2.80 10.36 -28.63
CA PHE A 148 2.57 9.51 -29.79
C PHE A 148 3.40 10.02 -30.97
N ARG A 149 4.63 9.54 -31.10
CA ARG A 149 5.63 10.10 -32.02
C ARG A 149 6.22 9.05 -32.94
N TRP A 150 5.87 9.11 -34.22
CA TRP A 150 6.46 8.26 -35.25
C TRP A 150 7.84 8.80 -35.67
N GLY A 151 8.89 8.01 -35.52
CA GLY A 151 10.26 8.39 -35.87
C GLY A 151 10.66 9.72 -35.23
N THR A 152 11.00 10.70 -36.06
CA THR A 152 11.28 12.10 -35.67
C THR A 152 10.12 13.07 -35.89
N GLY A 153 8.94 12.58 -36.29
CA GLY A 153 7.77 13.38 -36.62
C GLY A 153 7.13 14.08 -35.41
N ALA A 154 6.11 14.90 -35.69
CA ALA A 154 5.37 15.70 -34.71
C ALA A 154 3.89 15.25 -34.65
N GLY A 155 3.68 13.98 -34.32
CA GLY A 155 2.34 13.41 -34.08
C GLY A 155 1.86 13.65 -32.64
N TRP A 156 0.57 13.42 -32.42
CA TRP A 156 -0.04 13.43 -31.09
C TRP A 156 -1.03 12.28 -30.94
N GLY A 157 -1.44 12.01 -29.71
CA GLY A 157 -2.40 10.96 -29.42
C GLY A 157 -3.53 11.43 -28.51
N THR A 158 -4.59 10.64 -28.50
CA THR A 158 -5.76 10.78 -27.64
C THR A 158 -6.33 9.39 -27.35
N VAL A 159 -7.38 9.32 -26.54
CA VAL A 159 -8.16 8.08 -26.36
C VAL A 159 -9.05 7.83 -27.59
N GLY A 160 -9.08 6.59 -28.05
CA GLY A 160 -9.89 6.15 -29.20
C GLY A 160 -11.31 5.72 -28.83
N GLY A 161 -11.64 5.64 -27.53
CA GLY A 161 -12.94 5.24 -27.00
C GLY A 161 -12.95 5.25 -25.47
N ILE A 162 -14.03 4.73 -24.88
CA ILE A 162 -14.18 4.58 -23.43
C ILE A 162 -13.34 3.37 -22.97
N ALA A 163 -12.56 3.53 -21.90
CA ALA A 163 -11.78 2.43 -21.32
C ALA A 163 -12.68 1.34 -20.73
N SER A 164 -12.31 0.08 -20.89
CA SER A 164 -12.82 -1.00 -20.06
C SER A 164 -12.01 -1.08 -18.75
N ALA A 165 -12.39 -1.98 -17.85
CA ALA A 165 -11.59 -2.31 -16.68
C ALA A 165 -10.20 -2.89 -17.02
N SER A 166 -10.02 -3.46 -18.22
CA SER A 166 -8.81 -4.22 -18.59
C SER A 166 -7.99 -3.60 -19.72
N GLY A 167 -8.50 -2.58 -20.41
CA GLY A 167 -7.75 -1.91 -21.47
C GLY A 167 -8.51 -0.79 -22.16
N ILE A 168 -7.85 -0.19 -23.14
CA ILE A 168 -8.38 0.91 -23.94
C ILE A 168 -7.75 0.90 -25.35
N THR A 169 -8.46 1.44 -26.33
CA THR A 169 -7.87 1.82 -27.61
C THR A 169 -7.32 3.25 -27.53
N LEU A 170 -6.05 3.44 -27.82
CA LEU A 170 -5.43 4.73 -28.07
C LEU A 170 -5.58 5.11 -29.54
N ARG A 171 -5.61 6.40 -29.83
CA ARG A 171 -5.69 6.95 -31.18
C ARG A 171 -4.54 7.92 -31.40
N ALA A 172 -3.90 7.82 -32.55
CA ALA A 172 -2.85 8.71 -33.02
C ALA A 172 -3.37 9.60 -34.14
N PHE A 173 -2.75 10.76 -34.28
CA PHE A 173 -2.92 11.68 -35.40
C PHE A 173 -1.58 12.19 -35.90
N ASP A 174 -1.46 12.33 -37.22
CA ASP A 174 -0.34 12.97 -37.90
C ASP A 174 -0.88 13.71 -39.13
N ILE A 175 -0.16 14.73 -39.60
CA ILE A 175 -0.49 15.45 -40.85
C ILE A 175 0.02 14.70 -42.09
N VAL A 176 0.91 13.72 -41.91
CA VAL A 176 1.46 12.87 -42.97
C VAL A 176 1.09 11.42 -42.70
N SER A 177 0.74 10.68 -43.75
CA SER A 177 0.56 9.23 -43.66
C SER A 177 1.86 8.55 -43.22
N ARG A 178 1.78 7.69 -42.19
CA ARG A 178 2.91 6.94 -41.64
C ARG A 178 2.66 5.44 -41.75
N ALA A 179 3.52 4.74 -42.47
CA ALA A 179 3.51 3.27 -42.50
C ALA A 179 4.14 2.68 -41.23
N THR A 180 3.98 1.37 -41.03
CA THR A 180 4.75 0.60 -40.03
C THR A 180 6.24 0.55 -40.38
N GLY A 181 7.05 0.00 -39.48
CA GLY A 181 8.48 -0.29 -39.66
C GLY A 181 9.43 0.73 -39.02
N THR A 182 8.96 1.95 -38.74
CA THR A 182 9.74 2.95 -38.01
C THR A 182 9.35 3.00 -36.55
N ALA A 183 10.35 3.20 -35.68
CA ALA A 183 10.15 3.31 -34.25
C ALA A 183 9.16 4.44 -33.91
N THR A 184 8.09 4.08 -33.21
CA THR A 184 7.04 4.98 -32.74
C THR A 184 7.02 4.97 -31.22
N SER A 185 7.35 6.10 -30.61
CA SER A 185 7.34 6.28 -29.16
C SER A 185 5.95 6.65 -28.68
N ILE A 186 5.44 5.91 -27.71
CA ILE A 186 4.07 6.04 -27.18
C ILE A 186 4.15 6.05 -25.65
N SER A 187 3.41 6.97 -25.02
CA SER A 187 3.19 6.93 -23.58
C SER A 187 1.76 7.27 -23.22
N ALA A 188 1.23 6.58 -22.22
CA ALA A 188 -0.10 6.82 -21.68
C ALA A 188 -0.14 6.48 -20.19
N ILE A 189 -1.09 7.09 -19.49
CA ILE A 189 -1.39 6.84 -18.08
C ILE A 189 -2.90 6.64 -17.92
N ALA A 190 -3.28 5.67 -17.09
CA ALA A 190 -4.64 5.38 -16.69
C ALA A 190 -4.72 5.48 -15.16
N VAL A 191 -5.69 6.23 -14.65
CA VAL A 191 -5.94 6.43 -13.22
C VAL A 191 -7.38 6.03 -12.91
N GLY A 192 -7.56 5.21 -11.89
CA GLY A 192 -8.87 4.69 -11.52
C GLY A 192 -8.87 3.99 -10.18
N ARG A 193 -9.86 3.12 -9.98
CA ARG A 193 -10.05 2.34 -8.75
C ARG A 193 -9.75 0.87 -9.00
N TRP A 194 -9.14 0.17 -8.04
CA TRP A 194 -8.96 -1.29 -8.12
C TRP A 194 -9.95 -2.08 -7.24
N PHE A 195 -10.66 -1.39 -6.35
CA PHE A 195 -11.88 -1.87 -5.70
C PHE A 195 -12.94 -0.77 -5.66
#